data_AF-A0A932FYE8-F1
#
_entry.id   AF-A0A932FYE8-F1
#
_cell.length_a   1.000
_cell.length_b   1.000
_cell.length_c   1.000
_cell.angle_alpha   90.00
_cell.angle_beta   90.00
_cell.angle_gamma   90.00
#
_symmetry.space_group_name_H-M   'P 1'
#
loop_
_entity.id
_entity.type
_entity.pdbx_description
1 polymer ?
#
loop_
_entity_poly.entity_id
_entity_poly.type
_entity_poly.pdbx_seq_one_letter_code
_entity_poly.pdbx_strand_id
1 'polypeptide(L)'
;MEAHRGFFEIPVPLDADHANPFDPDEIAVDAHLKLPSGGVVVAPCFFTQPHEMSLDASGRERWNASGPPGWVLRIAPWESGIHSIELWARDARGERVVGLLELDVARPQAPGIVRVRPDRDLERADGTPFVPIGMNLAWWISHDPTVQIERVLGRMAASGMSWARLWLTHFGDGLTIEWGAEHPSGNFQGLGTYSLAAAARLDRLFDAAARLGMAVQLVLWQHSQLECLSHSAWADNPYRAANGGPCASSRDFFTSPEAIRLSDRRLRYLAARYGAYESLFGWEVFNEMDLVVDAGVDLVAPWCAERARAIRSVDVHRHPVTTSLSWPASLVPATAFTSADYDLAQCHVYAHDIVEALGREAVAHAAHGKPTIVGEMGLGLQGAEDVLDTAGWHLHDATWAALMLGFCGGAMSWWWDCYVDAQGHYDRQLGASRFCAGEWLSEYGVSRTDLVAEGLFVLGRTGPRAAMAWLRAPEDREVAAAMLVIPGLADGPRAVEQLDTLSGERVARWELQGSGPLEVRLVPFRRDTAVKVRVRAGAPALDMDP
;
A
#
# COMPACT_ATOMS: atom_id res chain seq x y z
N MET A 1 -24.83 13.38 -13.72
CA MET A 1 -24.56 12.79 -12.38
C MET A 1 -23.38 13.56 -11.79
N GLU A 2 -23.39 13.87 -10.50
CA GLU A 2 -22.20 14.40 -9.81
C GLU A 2 -21.39 13.23 -9.24
N ALA A 3 -20.06 13.32 -9.28
CA ALA A 3 -19.20 12.31 -8.69
C ALA A 3 -19.28 12.37 -7.16
N HIS A 4 -19.54 11.23 -6.54
CA HIS A 4 -19.55 11.08 -5.09
C HIS A 4 -18.27 10.35 -4.71
N ARG A 5 -17.39 10.97 -3.90
CA ARG A 5 -16.19 10.33 -3.32
C ARG A 5 -15.07 9.92 -4.31
N GLY A 6 -14.85 10.67 -5.39
CA GLY A 6 -13.78 10.32 -6.34
C GLY A 6 -14.21 9.38 -7.48
N PHE A 7 -15.49 8.99 -7.52
CA PHE A 7 -16.03 8.14 -8.60
C PHE A 7 -17.52 8.37 -8.86
N PHE A 8 -18.03 7.71 -9.90
CA PHE A 8 -19.45 7.58 -10.20
C PHE A 8 -19.93 6.18 -9.84
N GLU A 9 -21.09 6.11 -9.18
CA GLU A 9 -21.79 4.86 -8.89
C GLU A 9 -23.07 4.82 -9.75
N ILE A 10 -23.12 3.88 -10.69
CA ILE A 10 -24.19 3.77 -11.70
C ILE A 10 -24.97 2.49 -11.44
N PRO A 11 -26.25 2.56 -11.06
CA PRO A 11 -27.11 1.39 -11.00
C PRO A 11 -27.29 0.76 -12.38
N VAL A 12 -27.14 -0.56 -12.46
CA VAL A 12 -27.41 -1.32 -13.67
C VAL A 12 -28.88 -1.75 -13.66
N PRO A 13 -29.66 -1.46 -14.72
CA PRO A 13 -31.09 -1.84 -14.79
C PRO A 13 -31.25 -3.33 -15.09
N LEU A 14 -30.90 -4.18 -14.12
CA LEU A 14 -30.99 -5.63 -14.19
C LEU A 14 -31.61 -6.17 -12.90
N ASP A 15 -32.52 -7.14 -13.03
CA ASP A 15 -33.16 -7.78 -11.88
C ASP A 15 -32.12 -8.46 -10.96
N ALA A 16 -32.43 -8.52 -9.67
CA ALA A 16 -31.55 -9.11 -8.66
C ALA A 16 -31.77 -10.62 -8.45
N ASP A 17 -32.71 -11.25 -9.18
CA ASP A 17 -33.10 -12.65 -8.99
C ASP A 17 -32.14 -13.60 -9.74
N HIS A 18 -31.05 -13.95 -9.06
CA HIS A 18 -30.03 -14.89 -9.53
C HIS A 18 -29.74 -15.90 -8.42
N ALA A 19 -29.50 -17.16 -8.78
CA ALA A 19 -29.18 -18.20 -7.82
C ALA A 19 -27.86 -17.89 -7.08
N ASN A 20 -26.81 -17.53 -7.82
CA ASN A 20 -25.61 -16.93 -7.26
C ASN A 20 -25.20 -15.66 -8.04
N PRO A 21 -25.48 -14.44 -7.52
CA PRO A 21 -25.11 -13.19 -8.20
C PRO A 21 -23.60 -12.89 -8.18
N PHE A 22 -22.81 -13.74 -7.51
CA PHE A 22 -21.36 -13.60 -7.42
C PHE A 22 -20.62 -14.54 -8.38
N ASP A 23 -21.32 -15.48 -9.06
CA ASP A 23 -20.72 -16.40 -10.02
C ASP A 23 -20.80 -15.85 -11.46
N PRO A 24 -19.67 -15.45 -12.08
CA PRO A 24 -19.66 -14.96 -13.47
C PRO A 24 -19.97 -16.05 -14.51
N ASP A 25 -19.95 -17.34 -14.14
CA ASP A 25 -20.42 -18.43 -14.99
C ASP A 25 -21.97 -18.52 -14.99
N GLU A 26 -22.64 -18.00 -13.96
CA GLU A 26 -24.10 -17.89 -13.90
C GLU A 26 -24.60 -16.53 -14.42
N ILE A 27 -23.97 -15.44 -13.98
CA ILE A 27 -24.27 -14.08 -14.38
C ILE A 27 -23.00 -13.21 -14.35
N ALA A 28 -22.55 -12.78 -15.52
CA ALA A 28 -21.51 -11.76 -15.66
C ALA A 28 -22.15 -10.44 -16.10
N VAL A 29 -21.84 -9.36 -15.38
CA VAL A 29 -22.25 -8.00 -15.74
C VAL A 29 -21.01 -7.14 -15.90
N ASP A 30 -20.87 -6.54 -17.06
CA ASP A 30 -19.70 -5.75 -17.47
C ASP A 30 -20.17 -4.45 -18.12
N ALA A 31 -19.38 -3.40 -17.95
CA ALA A 31 -19.57 -2.13 -18.62
C ALA A 31 -18.52 -1.99 -19.73
N HIS A 32 -18.96 -1.73 -20.96
CA HIS A 32 -18.10 -1.39 -22.08
C HIS A 32 -18.07 0.13 -22.17
N LEU A 33 -16.94 0.73 -21.79
CA LEU A 33 -16.77 2.18 -21.77
C LEU A 33 -15.94 2.60 -22.98
N LYS A 34 -16.54 3.41 -23.84
CA LYS A 34 -15.83 4.15 -24.89
C LYS A 34 -15.38 5.49 -24.32
N LEU A 35 -14.07 5.68 -24.26
CA LEU A 35 -13.43 6.88 -23.76
C LEU A 35 -13.54 8.04 -24.78
N PRO A 36 -13.43 9.30 -24.34
CA PRO A 36 -13.31 10.47 -25.21
C PRO A 36 -12.20 10.35 -26.26
N SER A 37 -11.07 9.73 -25.89
CA SER A 37 -9.96 9.42 -26.79
C SER A 37 -10.27 8.38 -27.88
N GLY A 38 -11.42 7.69 -27.78
CA GLY A 38 -11.82 6.60 -28.65
C GLY A 38 -11.36 5.20 -28.18
N GLY A 39 -10.56 5.13 -27.11
CA GLY A 39 -10.21 3.88 -26.45
C GLY A 39 -11.43 3.16 -25.90
N VAL A 40 -11.36 1.83 -25.79
CA VAL A 40 -12.44 1.02 -25.19
C VAL A 40 -11.87 0.24 -24.01
N VAL A 41 -12.55 0.29 -22.88
CA VAL A 41 -12.24 -0.50 -21.69
C VAL A 41 -13.47 -1.28 -21.24
N VAL A 42 -13.25 -2.47 -20.69
CA VAL A 42 -14.32 -3.30 -20.11
C VAL A 42 -14.12 -3.31 -18.60
N ALA A 43 -15.06 -2.72 -17.87
CA ALA A 43 -15.03 -2.67 -16.42
C ALA A 43 -16.07 -3.63 -15.82
N PRO A 44 -15.68 -4.50 -14.87
CA PRO A 44 -16.63 -5.39 -14.24
C PRO A 44 -17.62 -4.61 -13.37
N CYS A 45 -18.91 -4.92 -13.51
CA CYS A 45 -19.93 -4.53 -12.53
C CYS A 45 -19.97 -5.56 -11.40
N PHE A 46 -20.60 -5.20 -10.28
CA PHE A 46 -20.73 -6.07 -9.11
C PHE A 46 -22.11 -5.97 -8.49
N PHE A 47 -22.52 -7.06 -7.82
CA PHE A 47 -23.74 -7.13 -7.04
C PHE A 47 -23.51 -6.59 -5.62
N THR A 48 -24.42 -5.75 -5.13
CA THR A 48 -24.31 -5.14 -3.81
C THR A 48 -25.67 -4.85 -3.19
N GLN A 49 -25.65 -4.43 -1.93
CA GLN A 49 -26.80 -3.95 -1.19
C GLN A 49 -26.31 -2.83 -0.26
N PRO A 50 -27.02 -1.70 -0.15
CA PRO A 50 -26.65 -0.66 0.79
C PRO A 50 -26.78 -1.18 2.23
N HIS A 51 -25.79 -0.87 3.06
CA HIS A 51 -25.77 -1.19 4.49
C HIS A 51 -25.46 0.05 5.31
N GLU A 52 -26.05 0.14 6.49
CA GLU A 52 -25.77 1.15 7.50
C GLU A 52 -25.14 0.53 8.74
N MET A 53 -24.10 1.18 9.26
CA MET A 53 -23.43 0.77 10.49
C MET A 53 -24.09 1.43 11.70
N SER A 54 -24.37 0.63 12.71
CA SER A 54 -24.77 1.07 14.05
C SER A 54 -23.97 0.32 15.12
N LEU A 55 -23.95 0.81 16.36
CA LEU A 55 -23.43 0.07 17.51
C LEU A 55 -24.61 -0.49 18.31
N ASP A 56 -24.53 -1.75 18.73
CA ASP A 56 -25.50 -2.33 19.66
C ASP A 56 -25.21 -1.94 21.12
N ALA A 57 -26.04 -2.39 22.05
CA ALA A 57 -25.92 -2.04 23.47
C ALA A 57 -24.59 -2.50 24.13
N SER A 58 -23.88 -3.45 23.52
CA SER A 58 -22.55 -3.88 23.98
C SER A 58 -21.41 -3.10 23.34
N GLY A 59 -21.71 -2.16 22.45
CA GLY A 59 -20.73 -1.43 21.66
C GLY A 59 -20.22 -2.20 20.44
N ARG A 60 -20.81 -3.36 20.12
CA ARG A 60 -20.44 -4.14 18.93
C ARG A 60 -21.10 -3.56 17.68
N GLU A 61 -20.36 -3.54 16.58
CA GLU A 61 -20.89 -3.11 15.29
C GLU A 61 -21.98 -4.03 14.75
N ARG A 62 -23.00 -3.40 14.17
CA ARG A 62 -24.05 -4.03 13.36
C ARG A 62 -24.11 -3.34 12.02
N TRP A 63 -24.13 -4.15 10.96
CA TRP A 63 -24.21 -3.73 9.58
C TRP A 63 -25.53 -4.21 9.02
N ASN A 64 -26.52 -3.33 8.99
CA ASN A 64 -27.89 -3.68 8.60
C ASN A 64 -28.14 -3.23 7.16
N ALA A 65 -28.76 -4.10 6.36
CA ALA A 65 -29.23 -3.71 5.04
C ALA A 65 -30.22 -2.54 5.14
N SER A 66 -29.99 -1.48 4.36
CA SER A 66 -30.80 -0.25 4.37
C SER A 66 -31.60 -0.03 3.08
N GLY A 67 -31.55 -0.99 2.15
CA GLY A 67 -32.26 -0.91 0.87
C GLY A 67 -32.20 -2.22 0.07
N PRO A 68 -32.82 -2.27 -1.12
CA PRO A 68 -32.81 -3.45 -1.97
C PRO A 68 -31.41 -3.73 -2.55
N PRO A 69 -31.06 -5.00 -2.80
CA PRO A 69 -29.84 -5.34 -3.51
C PRO A 69 -29.97 -5.04 -5.01
N GLY A 70 -28.83 -4.91 -5.70
CA GLY A 70 -28.79 -4.67 -7.14
C GLY A 70 -27.37 -4.65 -7.71
N TRP A 71 -27.30 -4.54 -9.03
CA TRP A 71 -26.06 -4.45 -9.80
C TRP A 71 -25.59 -3.01 -9.94
N VAL A 72 -24.29 -2.80 -9.80
CA VAL A 72 -23.68 -1.47 -9.81
C VAL A 72 -22.37 -1.49 -10.62
N LEU A 73 -22.18 -0.44 -11.43
CA LEU A 73 -20.89 -0.03 -11.96
C LEU A 73 -20.31 1.07 -11.07
N ARG A 74 -19.09 0.88 -10.57
CA ARG A 74 -18.29 1.96 -9.99
C ARG A 74 -17.15 2.31 -10.93
N ILE A 75 -17.03 3.59 -11.29
CA ILE A 75 -15.98 4.06 -12.20
C ILE A 75 -15.48 5.45 -11.80
N ALA A 76 -14.16 5.59 -11.67
CA ALA A 76 -13.44 6.87 -11.64
C ALA A 76 -12.81 7.13 -13.02
N PRO A 77 -13.42 7.94 -13.90
CA PRO A 77 -12.88 8.21 -15.23
C PRO A 77 -11.60 9.07 -15.17
N TRP A 78 -10.62 8.74 -16.01
CA TRP A 78 -9.32 9.41 -16.08
C TRP A 78 -9.17 10.35 -17.29
N GLU A 79 -10.20 10.49 -18.12
CA GLU A 79 -10.26 11.44 -19.23
C GLU A 79 -11.37 12.47 -19.00
N SER A 80 -11.17 13.70 -19.44
CA SER A 80 -12.26 14.68 -19.55
C SER A 80 -13.04 14.45 -20.84
N GLY A 81 -14.36 14.66 -20.79
CA GLY A 81 -15.27 14.60 -21.92
C GLY A 81 -16.36 13.54 -21.76
N ILE A 82 -17.09 13.31 -22.86
CA ILE A 82 -18.24 12.40 -22.89
C ILE A 82 -17.74 10.97 -23.08
N HIS A 83 -18.08 10.11 -22.12
CA HIS A 83 -17.87 8.67 -22.18
C HIS A 83 -19.19 8.00 -22.54
N SER A 84 -19.18 7.09 -23.52
CA SER A 84 -20.35 6.25 -23.80
C SER A 84 -20.20 4.93 -23.06
N ILE A 85 -21.24 4.52 -22.34
CA ILE A 85 -21.24 3.31 -21.52
C ILE A 85 -22.35 2.39 -22.01
N GLU A 86 -21.98 1.17 -22.40
CA GLU A 86 -22.92 0.08 -22.63
C GLU A 86 -22.80 -0.92 -21.48
N LEU A 87 -23.91 -1.19 -20.80
CA LEU A 87 -23.98 -2.18 -19.72
C LEU A 87 -24.45 -3.50 -20.32
N TRP A 88 -23.63 -4.53 -20.18
CA TRP A 88 -23.84 -5.87 -20.72
C TRP A 88 -24.10 -6.88 -19.61
N ALA A 89 -25.02 -7.81 -19.86
CA ALA A 89 -25.28 -8.95 -19.00
C ALA A 89 -25.19 -10.25 -19.80
N ARG A 90 -24.45 -11.23 -19.29
CA ARG A 90 -24.34 -12.58 -19.83
C ARG A 90 -24.82 -13.58 -18.78
N ASP A 91 -25.90 -14.28 -19.11
CA ASP A 91 -26.48 -15.36 -18.29
C ASP A 91 -27.00 -16.49 -19.20
N ALA A 92 -27.78 -17.42 -18.65
CA ALA A 92 -28.39 -18.53 -19.41
C ALA A 92 -29.28 -18.10 -20.60
N ARG A 93 -29.73 -16.83 -20.64
CA ARG A 93 -30.49 -16.26 -21.76
C ARG A 93 -29.58 -15.74 -22.89
N GLY A 94 -28.26 -15.80 -22.71
CA GLY A 94 -27.26 -15.25 -23.61
C GLY A 94 -26.76 -13.86 -23.18
N GLU A 95 -25.95 -13.27 -24.03
CA GLU A 95 -25.34 -11.96 -23.83
C GLU A 95 -26.22 -10.85 -24.43
N ARG A 96 -26.48 -9.78 -23.67
CA ARG A 96 -27.35 -8.67 -24.09
C ARG A 96 -26.94 -7.35 -23.44
N VAL A 97 -27.22 -6.25 -24.14
CA VAL A 97 -27.18 -4.90 -23.57
C VAL A 97 -28.40 -4.71 -22.67
N VAL A 98 -28.17 -4.32 -21.42
CA VAL A 98 -29.22 -4.02 -20.43
C VAL A 98 -29.35 -2.53 -20.17
N GLY A 99 -28.31 -1.73 -20.46
CA GLY A 99 -28.37 -0.28 -20.30
C GLY A 99 -27.42 0.46 -21.24
N LEU A 100 -27.79 1.69 -21.60
CA LEU A 100 -27.00 2.61 -22.42
C LEU A 100 -27.04 3.98 -21.77
N LEU A 101 -25.89 4.59 -21.54
CA LEU A 101 -25.80 5.94 -20.97
C LEU A 101 -24.56 6.69 -21.43
N GLU A 102 -24.61 8.00 -21.31
CA GLU A 102 -23.46 8.89 -21.48
C GLU A 102 -23.07 9.49 -20.12
N LEU A 103 -21.76 9.58 -19.89
CA LEU A 103 -21.18 10.19 -18.70
C LEU A 103 -20.28 11.36 -19.12
N ASP A 104 -20.71 12.57 -18.85
CA ASP A 104 -19.93 13.79 -19.09
C ASP A 104 -19.01 14.09 -17.90
N VAL A 105 -17.70 13.99 -18.13
CA VAL A 105 -16.66 14.18 -17.11
C VAL A 105 -15.95 15.51 -17.36
N ALA A 106 -16.23 16.51 -16.53
CA ALA A 106 -15.58 17.83 -16.68
C ALA A 106 -14.06 17.75 -16.47
N ARG A 107 -13.64 17.07 -15.39
CA ARG A 107 -12.24 16.80 -15.06
C ARG A 107 -12.12 15.49 -14.28
N PRO A 108 -11.03 14.73 -14.45
CA PRO A 108 -10.67 13.66 -13.53
C PRO A 108 -10.57 14.19 -12.09
N GLN A 109 -10.87 13.34 -11.12
CA GLN A 109 -10.77 13.71 -9.71
C GLN A 109 -9.30 13.65 -9.24
N ALA A 110 -9.01 14.51 -8.26
CA ALA A 110 -7.68 14.76 -7.71
C ALA A 110 -7.73 14.58 -6.19
N PRO A 111 -6.66 14.05 -5.57
CA PRO A 111 -5.34 13.83 -6.17
C PRO A 111 -5.22 12.54 -7.01
N GLY A 112 -6.27 11.70 -7.01
CA GLY A 112 -6.35 10.51 -7.85
C GLY A 112 -5.41 9.38 -7.45
N ILE A 113 -5.44 8.32 -8.26
CA ILE A 113 -4.75 7.04 -8.03
C ILE A 113 -3.23 7.20 -8.14
N VAL A 114 -2.50 6.59 -7.21
CA VAL A 114 -1.04 6.57 -7.20
C VAL A 114 -0.50 5.65 -8.30
N ARG A 115 0.58 6.06 -8.97
CA ARG A 115 1.25 5.33 -10.05
C ARG A 115 2.74 5.18 -9.78
N VAL A 116 3.34 4.15 -10.37
CA VAL A 116 4.79 3.98 -10.42
C VAL A 116 5.34 4.65 -11.68
N ARG A 117 6.34 5.50 -11.52
CA ARG A 117 7.05 6.15 -12.62
C ARG A 117 8.23 5.31 -13.13
N PRO A 118 8.71 5.54 -14.36
CA PRO A 118 9.89 4.83 -14.90
C PRO A 118 11.18 5.05 -14.08
N ASP A 119 11.30 6.18 -13.38
CA ASP A 119 12.43 6.52 -12.50
C ASP A 119 12.31 5.92 -11.08
N ARG A 120 11.28 5.08 -10.86
CA ARG A 120 10.96 4.36 -9.63
C ARG A 120 10.38 5.21 -8.50
N ASP A 121 10.06 6.47 -8.75
CA ASP A 121 9.24 7.24 -7.82
C ASP A 121 7.76 6.86 -7.93
N LEU A 122 7.00 7.24 -6.90
CA LEU A 122 5.53 7.15 -6.93
C LEU A 122 4.94 8.54 -7.12
N GLU A 123 3.84 8.60 -7.87
CA GLU A 123 3.22 9.84 -8.31
C GLU A 123 1.71 9.75 -8.15
N ARG A 124 1.09 10.81 -7.63
CA ARG A 124 -0.37 10.96 -7.61
C ARG A 124 -0.85 11.39 -8.99
N ALA A 125 -2.13 11.16 -9.32
CA ALA A 125 -2.66 11.46 -10.65
C ALA A 125 -2.58 12.96 -11.03
N ASP A 126 -2.45 13.86 -10.04
CA ASP A 126 -2.20 15.30 -10.25
C ASP A 126 -0.72 15.65 -10.57
N GLY A 127 0.17 14.66 -10.68
CA GLY A 127 1.59 14.82 -10.99
C GLY A 127 2.47 15.15 -9.78
N THR A 128 1.92 15.09 -8.56
CA THR A 128 2.71 15.34 -7.34
C THR A 128 3.43 14.07 -6.86
N PRO A 129 4.64 14.18 -6.27
CA PRO A 129 5.35 13.04 -5.71
C PRO A 129 4.62 12.45 -4.51
N PHE A 130 4.68 11.13 -4.37
CA PHE A 130 4.15 10.39 -3.26
C PHE A 130 5.23 9.55 -2.58
N VAL A 131 5.58 9.89 -1.34
CA VAL A 131 6.48 9.08 -0.52
C VAL A 131 5.64 8.41 0.58
N PRO A 132 5.34 7.10 0.46
CA PRO A 132 4.49 6.41 1.41
C PRO A 132 5.23 6.18 2.73
N ILE A 133 4.70 6.77 3.80
CA ILE A 133 5.13 6.53 5.18
C ILE A 133 3.88 6.17 5.98
N GLY A 134 3.94 5.06 6.70
CA GLY A 134 2.74 4.41 7.21
C GLY A 134 3.00 3.31 8.23
N MET A 135 1.94 2.58 8.56
CA MET A 135 1.99 1.36 9.36
C MET A 135 0.87 0.39 8.97
N ASN A 136 1.00 -0.88 9.37
CA ASN A 136 0.00 -1.90 9.13
C ASN A 136 -1.26 -1.64 9.96
N LEU A 137 -2.42 -2.12 9.49
CA LEU A 137 -3.69 -2.14 10.20
C LEU A 137 -4.40 -3.47 9.87
N ALA A 138 -3.78 -4.57 10.30
CA ALA A 138 -4.14 -5.90 9.82
C ALA A 138 -5.19 -6.64 10.68
N TRP A 139 -5.56 -6.10 11.84
CA TRP A 139 -6.59 -6.65 12.73
C TRP A 139 -7.23 -5.53 13.58
N TRP A 140 -7.99 -5.89 14.60
CA TRP A 140 -8.53 -4.99 15.62
C TRP A 140 -8.55 -5.71 16.97
N ILE A 141 -8.59 -4.92 18.02
CA ILE A 141 -8.55 -5.38 19.42
C ILE A 141 -9.78 -4.92 20.21
N SER A 142 -10.69 -4.17 19.59
CA SER A 142 -11.93 -3.68 20.19
C SER A 142 -13.18 -4.33 19.61
N HIS A 143 -14.35 -4.08 20.22
CA HIS A 143 -15.64 -4.59 19.73
C HIS A 143 -16.20 -3.77 18.55
N ASP A 144 -15.53 -2.67 18.18
CA ASP A 144 -15.90 -1.71 17.13
C ASP A 144 -14.78 -1.58 16.07
N PRO A 145 -14.51 -2.63 15.27
CA PRO A 145 -13.35 -2.72 14.38
C PRO A 145 -13.20 -1.53 13.43
N THR A 146 -14.29 -1.13 12.79
CA THR A 146 -14.33 -0.02 11.84
C THR A 146 -14.04 1.29 12.54
N VAL A 147 -14.65 1.52 13.70
CA VAL A 147 -14.44 2.73 14.50
C VAL A 147 -13.00 2.82 15.01
N GLN A 148 -12.41 1.70 15.46
CA GLN A 148 -11.00 1.65 15.83
C GLN A 148 -10.10 2.00 14.64
N ILE A 149 -10.29 1.36 13.49
CA ILE A 149 -9.46 1.61 12.30
C ILE A 149 -9.60 3.07 11.86
N GLU A 150 -10.81 3.64 11.83
CA GLU A 150 -11.03 5.06 11.51
C GLU A 150 -10.29 5.99 12.49
N ARG A 151 -10.34 5.70 13.80
CA ARG A 151 -9.62 6.47 14.82
C ARG A 151 -8.09 6.40 14.61
N VAL A 152 -7.58 5.21 14.30
CA VAL A 152 -6.14 5.00 14.08
C VAL A 152 -5.68 5.68 12.79
N LEU A 153 -6.43 5.56 11.69
CA LEU A 153 -6.17 6.31 10.45
C LEU A 153 -6.15 7.82 10.69
N GLY A 154 -7.07 8.34 11.51
CA GLY A 154 -7.10 9.76 11.88
C GLY A 154 -5.81 10.21 12.60
N ARG A 155 -5.29 9.38 13.52
CA ARG A 155 -4.02 9.66 14.22
C ARG A 155 -2.80 9.52 13.31
N MET A 156 -2.80 8.54 12.41
CA MET A 156 -1.76 8.40 11.37
C MET A 156 -1.67 9.67 10.52
N ALA A 157 -2.81 10.12 9.97
CA ALA A 157 -2.87 11.32 9.15
C ALA A 157 -2.44 12.59 9.92
N ALA A 158 -2.86 12.73 11.18
CA ALA A 158 -2.47 13.84 12.04
C ALA A 158 -0.94 13.91 12.29
N SER A 159 -0.25 12.77 12.23
CA SER A 159 1.20 12.68 12.35
C SER A 159 1.94 12.66 11.00
N GLY A 160 1.25 13.04 9.92
CA GLY A 160 1.86 13.20 8.59
C GLY A 160 2.05 11.88 7.83
N MET A 161 1.65 10.73 8.39
CA MET A 161 1.62 9.48 7.64
C MET A 161 0.60 9.57 6.51
N SER A 162 0.82 8.82 5.44
CA SER A 162 0.05 8.88 4.20
C SER A 162 -0.33 7.50 3.65
N TRP A 163 0.09 6.43 4.32
CA TRP A 163 -0.07 5.05 3.86
C TRP A 163 -0.53 4.12 4.99
N ALA A 164 -1.50 3.25 4.70
CA ALA A 164 -1.94 2.17 5.56
C ALA A 164 -2.01 0.86 4.78
N ARG A 165 -1.74 -0.27 5.43
CA ARG A 165 -1.83 -1.59 4.83
C ARG A 165 -2.87 -2.43 5.56
N LEU A 166 -3.93 -2.82 4.83
CA LEU A 166 -5.09 -3.54 5.36
C LEU A 166 -5.08 -4.99 4.88
N TRP A 167 -5.31 -5.93 5.79
CA TRP A 167 -5.47 -7.34 5.47
C TRP A 167 -6.93 -7.71 5.27
N LEU A 168 -7.25 -8.37 4.15
CA LEU A 168 -8.52 -9.10 4.02
C LEU A 168 -8.46 -10.41 4.80
N THR A 169 -8.50 -10.30 6.12
CA THR A 169 -8.42 -11.45 7.05
C THR A 169 -9.78 -11.83 7.62
N HIS A 170 -9.90 -13.08 8.07
CA HIS A 170 -11.07 -13.62 8.76
C HIS A 170 -11.04 -13.36 10.28
N PHE A 171 -9.92 -12.90 10.84
CA PHE A 171 -9.76 -12.71 12.30
C PHE A 171 -10.90 -11.90 12.91
N GLY A 172 -11.39 -12.29 14.10
CA GLY A 172 -12.47 -11.59 14.80
C GLY A 172 -13.79 -11.52 14.01
N ASP A 173 -14.34 -10.33 13.83
CA ASP A 173 -15.43 -9.99 12.90
C ASP A 173 -15.05 -9.98 11.39
N GLY A 174 -13.80 -10.23 11.00
CA GLY A 174 -13.27 -10.22 9.63
C GLY A 174 -13.26 -8.88 8.87
N LEU A 175 -12.23 -8.65 8.05
CA LEU A 175 -12.21 -7.66 6.96
C LEU A 175 -12.33 -8.32 5.58
N THR A 176 -12.12 -9.64 5.48
CA THR A 176 -12.46 -10.39 4.27
C THR A 176 -13.97 -10.35 4.01
N ILE A 177 -14.36 -10.56 2.75
CA ILE A 177 -15.76 -10.68 2.34
C ILE A 177 -16.23 -12.14 2.29
N GLU A 178 -15.34 -13.09 2.48
CA GLU A 178 -15.59 -14.52 2.32
C GLU A 178 -14.80 -15.32 3.34
N TRP A 179 -15.48 -16.22 4.04
CA TRP A 179 -14.92 -17.29 4.87
C TRP A 179 -15.98 -18.39 5.09
N GLY A 180 -15.71 -19.38 5.95
CA GLY A 180 -16.66 -20.44 6.28
C GLY A 180 -17.96 -19.93 6.94
N ALA A 181 -19.10 -20.53 6.61
CA ALA A 181 -20.41 -20.14 7.13
C ALA A 181 -20.54 -20.31 8.66
N GLU A 182 -19.77 -21.25 9.24
CA GLU A 182 -19.72 -21.53 10.68
C GLU A 182 -18.78 -20.58 11.45
N HIS A 183 -18.26 -19.54 10.80
CA HIS A 183 -17.33 -18.62 11.45
C HIS A 183 -18.00 -17.89 12.64
N PRO A 184 -17.31 -17.75 13.79
CA PRO A 184 -17.92 -17.19 15.01
C PRO A 184 -18.48 -15.77 14.89
N SER A 185 -18.04 -15.00 13.89
CA SER A 185 -18.60 -13.67 13.63
C SER A 185 -20.03 -13.70 13.10
N GLY A 186 -20.44 -14.80 12.45
CA GLY A 186 -21.72 -14.89 11.73
C GLY A 186 -21.79 -14.02 10.48
N ASN A 187 -20.66 -13.46 10.01
CA ASN A 187 -20.64 -12.52 8.89
C ASN A 187 -20.54 -13.21 7.52
N PHE A 188 -20.24 -14.50 7.46
CA PHE A 188 -19.87 -15.20 6.23
C PHE A 188 -20.86 -16.29 5.84
N GLN A 189 -20.89 -16.63 4.55
CA GLN A 189 -21.87 -17.55 3.97
C GLN A 189 -21.21 -18.78 3.31
N GLY A 190 -19.88 -18.93 3.38
CA GLY A 190 -19.14 -19.99 2.70
C GLY A 190 -18.54 -19.55 1.36
N LEU A 191 -17.88 -20.48 0.68
CA LEU A 191 -17.21 -20.20 -0.60
C LEU A 191 -18.19 -19.83 -1.71
N GLY A 192 -17.77 -18.90 -2.55
CA GLY A 192 -18.51 -18.42 -3.72
C GLY A 192 -19.66 -17.47 -3.38
N THR A 193 -19.86 -17.11 -2.11
CA THR A 193 -20.93 -16.19 -1.67
C THR A 193 -20.38 -15.12 -0.73
N TYR A 194 -20.49 -13.85 -1.14
CA TYR A 194 -19.81 -12.75 -0.46
C TYR A 194 -20.70 -12.04 0.57
N SER A 195 -20.10 -11.72 1.72
CA SER A 195 -20.70 -10.89 2.76
C SER A 195 -20.80 -9.45 2.31
N LEU A 196 -22.00 -9.02 1.91
CA LEU A 196 -22.26 -7.63 1.52
C LEU A 196 -22.10 -6.65 2.68
N ALA A 197 -22.31 -7.12 3.93
CA ALA A 197 -22.05 -6.36 5.14
C ALA A 197 -20.54 -6.11 5.35
N ALA A 198 -19.70 -7.15 5.25
CA ALA A 198 -18.25 -6.98 5.33
C ALA A 198 -17.70 -6.14 4.16
N ALA A 199 -18.30 -6.26 2.98
CA ALA A 199 -17.94 -5.45 1.84
C ALA A 199 -18.32 -3.95 2.03
N ALA A 200 -19.46 -3.66 2.65
CA ALA A 200 -19.84 -2.29 3.01
C ALA A 200 -18.96 -1.71 4.14
N ARG A 201 -18.49 -2.56 5.06
CA ARG A 201 -17.46 -2.16 6.03
C ARG A 201 -16.20 -1.65 5.35
N LEU A 202 -15.72 -2.38 4.34
CA LEU A 202 -14.53 -1.98 3.61
C LEU A 202 -14.75 -0.72 2.76
N ASP A 203 -15.94 -0.53 2.16
CA ASP A 203 -16.32 0.74 1.51
C ASP A 203 -16.12 1.92 2.47
N ARG A 204 -16.59 1.80 3.72
CA ARG A 204 -16.46 2.85 4.75
C ARG A 204 -15.00 3.14 5.11
N LEU A 205 -14.15 2.12 5.20
CA LEU A 205 -12.73 2.30 5.49
C LEU A 205 -11.99 3.02 4.34
N PHE A 206 -12.29 2.67 3.08
CA PHE A 206 -11.75 3.40 1.94
C PHE A 206 -12.27 4.84 1.88
N ASP A 207 -13.53 5.09 2.22
CA ASP A 207 -14.07 6.45 2.33
C ASP A 207 -13.33 7.25 3.42
N ALA A 208 -13.05 6.63 4.57
CA ALA A 208 -12.32 7.25 5.66
C ALA A 208 -10.88 7.58 5.24
N ALA A 209 -10.20 6.64 4.59
CA ALA A 209 -8.87 6.86 4.05
C ALA A 209 -8.86 8.02 3.04
N ALA A 210 -9.84 8.07 2.12
CA ALA A 210 -9.97 9.15 1.15
C ALA A 210 -10.15 10.52 1.81
N ARG A 211 -11.03 10.62 2.82
CA ARG A 211 -11.22 11.88 3.60
C ARG A 211 -9.95 12.34 4.32
N LEU A 212 -9.09 11.40 4.69
CA LEU A 212 -7.85 11.66 5.43
C LEU A 212 -6.64 11.83 4.50
N GLY A 213 -6.79 11.70 3.17
CA GLY A 213 -5.67 11.73 2.21
C GLY A 213 -4.74 10.51 2.29
N MET A 214 -5.20 9.44 2.94
CA MET A 214 -4.47 8.20 3.15
C MET A 214 -4.60 7.27 1.94
N ALA A 215 -3.50 6.65 1.55
CA ALA A 215 -3.47 5.58 0.57
C ALA A 215 -3.50 4.21 1.28
N VAL A 216 -4.24 3.25 0.75
CA VAL A 216 -4.50 1.94 1.35
C VAL A 216 -3.95 0.85 0.44
N GLN A 217 -2.96 0.09 0.92
CA GLN A 217 -2.58 -1.16 0.29
C GLN A 217 -3.49 -2.28 0.80
N LEU A 218 -4.16 -2.98 -0.11
CA LEU A 218 -5.08 -4.06 0.25
C LEU A 218 -4.44 -5.42 -0.01
N VAL A 219 -4.29 -6.22 1.06
CA VAL A 219 -3.75 -7.57 1.01
C VAL A 219 -4.87 -8.58 0.79
N LEU A 220 -4.81 -9.28 -0.34
CA LEU A 220 -5.88 -10.17 -0.79
C LEU A 220 -5.86 -11.54 -0.10
N TRP A 221 -4.66 -12.07 0.09
CA TRP A 221 -4.37 -13.36 0.71
C TRP A 221 -3.17 -13.23 1.65
N GLN A 222 -3.10 -14.07 2.67
CA GLN A 222 -1.99 -14.07 3.61
C GLN A 222 -1.63 -15.49 4.07
N HIS A 223 -0.34 -15.72 4.31
CA HIS A 223 0.23 -17.05 4.54
C HIS A 223 -0.55 -17.88 5.57
N SER A 224 -0.98 -17.31 6.69
CA SER A 224 -1.61 -18.07 7.78
C SER A 224 -2.99 -18.65 7.42
N GLN A 225 -3.63 -18.18 6.33
CA GLN A 225 -4.81 -18.84 5.77
C GLN A 225 -4.48 -20.24 5.22
N LEU A 226 -3.27 -20.46 4.71
CA LEU A 226 -2.90 -21.67 3.96
C LEU A 226 -1.72 -22.44 4.58
N GLU A 227 -0.89 -21.80 5.40
CA GLU A 227 0.15 -22.49 6.16
C GLU A 227 -0.47 -23.51 7.12
N CYS A 228 0.24 -24.61 7.40
CA CYS A 228 -0.28 -25.76 8.15
C CYS A 228 0.47 -26.02 9.46
N LEU A 229 1.61 -25.36 9.70
CA LEU A 229 2.47 -25.62 10.86
C LEU A 229 2.25 -24.61 11.99
N SER A 230 2.42 -23.31 11.71
CA SER A 230 2.44 -22.24 12.71
C SER A 230 1.42 -21.16 12.37
N HIS A 231 0.74 -20.63 13.39
CA HIS A 231 -0.34 -19.64 13.28
C HIS A 231 -1.42 -20.02 12.25
N SER A 232 -1.57 -21.31 11.96
CA SER A 232 -2.39 -21.82 10.86
C SER A 232 -3.88 -21.66 11.11
N ALA A 233 -4.59 -21.15 10.10
CA ALA A 233 -6.04 -21.20 9.99
C ALA A 233 -6.51 -22.29 9.01
N TRP A 234 -5.64 -23.20 8.58
CA TRP A 234 -5.98 -24.21 7.56
C TRP A 234 -7.08 -25.18 8.02
N ALA A 235 -7.08 -25.54 9.30
CA ALA A 235 -8.08 -26.45 9.87
C ALA A 235 -9.52 -25.93 9.63
N ASP A 236 -9.72 -24.62 9.76
CA ASP A 236 -11.01 -23.93 9.61
C ASP A 236 -11.16 -23.24 8.24
N ASN A 237 -10.17 -23.36 7.35
CA ASN A 237 -10.20 -22.72 6.05
C ASN A 237 -11.30 -23.34 5.17
N PRO A 238 -12.20 -22.54 4.58
CA PRO A 238 -13.30 -23.05 3.78
C PRO A 238 -12.86 -23.74 2.47
N TYR A 239 -11.64 -23.50 1.97
CA TYR A 239 -11.08 -24.22 0.81
C TYR A 239 -10.75 -25.68 1.13
N ARG A 240 -10.59 -26.04 2.40
CA ARG A 240 -10.27 -27.39 2.83
C ARG A 240 -11.45 -28.33 2.58
N ALA A 241 -11.20 -29.51 2.01
CA ALA A 241 -12.22 -30.48 1.63
C ALA A 241 -13.07 -31.00 2.79
N ALA A 242 -12.49 -31.11 3.98
CA ALA A 242 -13.25 -31.47 5.18
C ALA A 242 -14.27 -30.38 5.61
N ASN A 243 -14.07 -29.14 5.14
CA ASN A 243 -14.98 -28.01 5.36
C ASN A 243 -15.87 -27.75 4.13
N GLY A 244 -15.89 -28.67 3.15
CA GLY A 244 -16.69 -28.59 1.94
C GLY A 244 -16.00 -27.93 0.73
N GLY A 245 -14.75 -27.49 0.87
CA GLY A 245 -13.98 -26.88 -0.22
C GLY A 245 -13.34 -27.88 -1.19
N PRO A 246 -12.64 -27.41 -2.23
CA PRO A 246 -12.06 -28.28 -3.27
C PRO A 246 -10.69 -28.88 -2.93
N CYS A 247 -10.04 -28.46 -1.83
CA CYS A 247 -8.62 -28.75 -1.59
C CYS A 247 -8.41 -29.82 -0.52
N ALA A 248 -7.76 -30.93 -0.86
CA ALA A 248 -7.41 -31.96 0.12
C ALA A 248 -6.24 -31.52 1.04
N SER A 249 -5.34 -30.69 0.51
CA SER A 249 -4.20 -30.06 1.19
C SER A 249 -4.14 -28.56 0.88
N SER A 250 -3.38 -27.78 1.66
CA SER A 250 -3.24 -26.35 1.36
C SER A 250 -2.50 -26.10 0.06
N ARG A 251 -1.59 -27.01 -0.32
CA ARG A 251 -0.94 -27.02 -1.63
C ARG A 251 -1.93 -27.04 -2.80
N ASP A 252 -3.07 -27.73 -2.65
CA ASP A 252 -4.08 -27.82 -3.70
C ASP A 252 -4.73 -26.45 -4.00
N PHE A 253 -4.70 -25.50 -3.06
CA PHE A 253 -5.19 -24.13 -3.32
C PHE A 253 -4.49 -23.47 -4.52
N PHE A 254 -3.20 -23.78 -4.71
CA PHE A 254 -2.40 -23.19 -5.76
C PHE A 254 -2.48 -23.92 -7.10
N THR A 255 -3.09 -25.10 -7.15
CA THR A 255 -3.07 -25.98 -8.34
C THR A 255 -4.44 -26.47 -8.78
N SER A 256 -5.42 -26.55 -7.87
CA SER A 256 -6.78 -26.96 -8.16
C SER A 256 -7.47 -25.94 -9.07
N PRO A 257 -7.98 -26.34 -10.25
CA PRO A 257 -8.70 -25.44 -11.13
C PRO A 257 -9.89 -24.77 -10.45
N GLU A 258 -10.58 -25.49 -9.54
CA GLU A 258 -11.73 -24.94 -8.82
C GLU A 258 -11.32 -23.91 -7.76
N ALA A 259 -10.23 -24.17 -7.01
CA ALA A 259 -9.72 -23.20 -6.05
C ALA A 259 -9.26 -21.90 -6.73
N ILE A 260 -8.59 -22.05 -7.87
CA ILE A 260 -8.15 -20.92 -8.70
C ILE A 260 -9.36 -20.14 -9.24
N ARG A 261 -10.38 -20.84 -9.77
CA ARG A 261 -11.61 -20.22 -10.27
C ARG A 261 -12.34 -19.43 -9.19
N LEU A 262 -12.44 -19.97 -7.97
CA LEU A 262 -13.05 -19.26 -6.82
C LEU A 262 -12.22 -18.05 -6.38
N SER A 263 -10.89 -18.17 -6.37
CA SER A 263 -9.99 -17.06 -6.05
C SER A 263 -10.09 -15.92 -7.08
N ASP A 264 -10.08 -16.25 -8.38
CA ASP A 264 -10.17 -15.27 -9.46
C ASP A 264 -11.54 -14.58 -9.49
N ARG A 265 -12.62 -15.30 -9.15
CA ARG A 265 -13.95 -14.73 -8.95
C ARG A 265 -13.96 -13.69 -7.84
N ARG A 266 -13.37 -14.01 -6.67
CA ARG A 266 -13.26 -13.08 -5.54
C ARG A 266 -12.45 -11.86 -5.94
N LEU A 267 -11.34 -12.07 -6.63
CA LEU A 267 -10.49 -11.01 -7.17
C LEU A 267 -11.27 -10.08 -8.11
N ARG A 268 -12.03 -10.62 -9.07
CA ARG A 268 -12.88 -9.83 -9.96
C ARG A 268 -13.89 -8.99 -9.18
N TYR A 269 -14.55 -9.55 -8.16
CA TYR A 269 -15.50 -8.81 -7.33
C TYR A 269 -14.84 -7.66 -6.55
N LEU A 270 -13.67 -7.92 -5.94
CA LEU A 270 -12.91 -6.92 -5.21
C LEU A 270 -12.47 -5.78 -6.14
N ALA A 271 -11.95 -6.09 -7.34
CA ALA A 271 -11.56 -5.10 -8.33
C ALA A 271 -12.76 -4.26 -8.81
N ALA A 272 -13.90 -4.90 -9.10
CA ALA A 272 -15.13 -4.23 -9.51
C ALA A 272 -15.67 -3.26 -8.44
N ARG A 273 -15.60 -3.66 -7.16
CA ARG A 273 -16.16 -2.88 -6.05
C ARG A 273 -15.23 -1.78 -5.56
N TYR A 274 -13.92 -2.05 -5.49
CA TYR A 274 -12.94 -1.17 -4.85
C TYR A 274 -11.97 -0.48 -5.82
N GLY A 275 -11.85 -0.93 -7.07
CA GLY A 275 -10.92 -0.34 -8.04
C GLY A 275 -11.19 1.13 -8.35
N ALA A 276 -12.41 1.63 -8.16
CA ALA A 276 -12.70 3.05 -8.37
C ALA A 276 -12.26 3.98 -7.21
N TYR A 277 -11.79 3.44 -6.08
CA TYR A 277 -11.37 4.27 -4.95
C TYR A 277 -9.99 4.86 -5.18
N GLU A 278 -9.89 6.19 -5.20
CA GLU A 278 -8.58 6.89 -5.25
C GLU A 278 -7.70 6.62 -4.02
N SER A 279 -8.32 6.25 -2.89
CA SER A 279 -7.60 5.85 -1.68
C SER A 279 -7.01 4.45 -1.76
N LEU A 280 -7.36 3.65 -2.78
CA LEU A 280 -6.64 2.40 -3.02
C LEU A 280 -5.24 2.75 -3.57
N PHE A 281 -4.21 2.40 -2.82
CA PHE A 281 -2.81 2.53 -3.25
C PHE A 281 -2.42 1.39 -4.18
N GLY A 282 -2.75 0.16 -3.82
CA GLY A 282 -2.29 -1.00 -4.55
C GLY A 282 -2.83 -2.32 -4.01
N TRP A 283 -2.77 -3.32 -4.87
CA TRP A 283 -3.14 -4.69 -4.57
C TRP A 283 -1.92 -5.49 -4.17
N GLU A 284 -1.93 -6.05 -2.97
CA GLU A 284 -0.97 -7.07 -2.58
C GLU A 284 -1.62 -8.44 -2.76
N VAL A 285 -1.15 -9.19 -3.75
CA VAL A 285 -1.72 -10.49 -4.13
C VAL A 285 -1.65 -11.47 -2.97
N PHE A 286 -0.50 -11.50 -2.30
CA PHE A 286 -0.23 -12.46 -1.25
C PHE A 286 0.81 -11.90 -0.28
N ASN A 287 0.47 -11.92 1.00
CA ASN A 287 1.38 -11.61 2.09
C ASN A 287 2.26 -12.81 2.44
N GLU A 288 3.58 -12.60 2.34
CA GLU A 288 4.62 -13.58 2.69
C GLU A 288 4.42 -14.90 1.95
N MET A 289 4.51 -14.82 0.62
CA MET A 289 4.27 -15.96 -0.27
C MET A 289 5.24 -17.13 -0.04
N ASP A 290 6.35 -16.86 0.63
CA ASP A 290 7.42 -17.78 0.99
C ASP A 290 7.23 -18.46 2.36
N LEU A 291 6.15 -18.14 3.08
CA LEU A 291 5.81 -18.77 4.37
C LEU A 291 4.80 -19.91 4.27
N VAL A 292 4.28 -20.25 3.07
CA VAL A 292 3.46 -21.46 2.89
C VAL A 292 4.37 -22.65 2.61
N VAL A 293 4.92 -23.22 3.68
CA VAL A 293 6.00 -24.23 3.67
C VAL A 293 5.62 -25.48 2.87
N ASP A 294 4.37 -25.95 2.99
CA ASP A 294 3.88 -27.14 2.26
C ASP A 294 3.80 -26.91 0.73
N ALA A 295 3.50 -25.69 0.31
CA ALA A 295 3.48 -25.32 -1.10
C ALA A 295 4.89 -25.01 -1.64
N GLY A 296 5.69 -24.31 -0.85
CA GLY A 296 6.99 -23.78 -1.23
C GLY A 296 6.89 -22.63 -2.23
N VAL A 297 7.84 -21.70 -2.15
CA VAL A 297 7.83 -20.48 -2.98
C VAL A 297 7.87 -20.76 -4.49
N ASP A 298 8.45 -21.89 -4.92
CA ASP A 298 8.48 -22.30 -6.33
C ASP A 298 7.08 -22.56 -6.93
N LEU A 299 6.10 -22.89 -6.08
CA LEU A 299 4.70 -23.02 -6.49
C LEU A 299 3.93 -21.71 -6.28
N VAL A 300 4.15 -21.03 -5.15
CA VAL A 300 3.36 -19.85 -4.77
C VAL A 300 3.73 -18.63 -5.62
N ALA A 301 5.00 -18.43 -5.98
CA ALA A 301 5.41 -17.26 -6.76
C ALA A 301 4.82 -17.22 -8.19
N PRO A 302 4.84 -18.31 -8.99
CA PRO A 302 4.12 -18.36 -10.26
C PRO A 302 2.61 -18.13 -10.09
N TRP A 303 2.02 -18.69 -9.04
CA TRP A 303 0.60 -18.47 -8.73
C TRP A 303 0.32 -16.99 -8.51
N CYS A 304 1.14 -16.30 -7.70
CA CYS A 304 0.99 -14.87 -7.44
C CYS A 304 1.17 -14.05 -8.72
N ALA A 305 2.14 -14.41 -9.58
CA ALA A 305 2.39 -13.70 -10.84
C ALA A 305 1.22 -13.80 -11.82
N GLU A 306 0.57 -14.95 -11.92
CA GLU A 306 -0.66 -15.13 -12.69
C GLU A 306 -1.83 -14.30 -12.13
N ARG A 307 -1.90 -14.12 -10.80
CA ARG A 307 -2.99 -13.38 -10.14
C ARG A 307 -2.75 -11.88 -10.26
N ALA A 308 -1.49 -11.44 -10.25
CA ALA A 308 -1.11 -10.09 -10.65
C ALA A 308 -1.57 -9.78 -12.09
N ARG A 309 -1.39 -10.72 -13.03
CA ARG A 309 -1.92 -10.59 -14.40
C ARG A 309 -3.44 -10.55 -14.45
N ALA A 310 -4.10 -11.39 -13.66
CA ALA A 310 -5.56 -11.38 -13.55
C ALA A 310 -6.06 -10.01 -13.08
N ILE A 311 -5.42 -9.39 -12.07
CA ILE A 311 -5.72 -8.02 -11.62
C ILE A 311 -5.62 -7.04 -12.79
N ARG A 312 -4.56 -7.10 -13.61
CA ARG A 312 -4.42 -6.21 -14.78
C ARG A 312 -5.57 -6.31 -15.78
N SER A 313 -6.26 -7.45 -15.83
CA SER A 313 -7.39 -7.65 -16.74
C SER A 313 -8.72 -7.08 -16.22
N VAL A 314 -8.86 -6.87 -14.90
CA VAL A 314 -10.12 -6.46 -14.27
C VAL A 314 -10.06 -5.10 -13.57
N ASP A 315 -8.89 -4.68 -13.10
CA ASP A 315 -8.65 -3.36 -12.55
C ASP A 315 -8.35 -2.37 -13.69
N VAL A 316 -9.41 -1.80 -14.26
CA VAL A 316 -9.33 -0.83 -15.36
C VAL A 316 -8.57 0.44 -14.97
N HIS A 317 -8.50 0.73 -13.67
CA HIS A 317 -7.79 1.86 -13.11
C HIS A 317 -6.29 1.63 -13.00
N ARG A 318 -5.83 0.37 -13.09
CA ARG A 318 -4.43 -0.05 -13.08
C ARG A 318 -3.66 0.45 -11.86
N HIS A 319 -4.14 0.09 -10.67
CA HIS A 319 -3.42 0.32 -9.43
C HIS A 319 -2.09 -0.45 -9.41
N PRO A 320 -1.10 0.03 -8.65
CA PRO A 320 0.08 -0.72 -8.25
C PRO A 320 -0.24 -2.15 -7.80
N VAL A 321 0.52 -3.13 -8.29
CA VAL A 321 0.41 -4.54 -7.86
C VAL A 321 1.71 -5.05 -7.26
N THR A 322 1.63 -5.78 -6.16
CA THR A 322 2.78 -6.36 -5.44
C THR A 322 2.45 -7.72 -4.81
N THR A 323 3.45 -8.35 -4.22
CA THR A 323 3.41 -9.45 -3.25
C THR A 323 4.55 -9.22 -2.24
N SER A 324 4.68 -10.02 -1.18
CA SER A 324 5.76 -9.82 -0.20
C SER A 324 6.50 -11.10 0.17
N LEU A 325 7.74 -10.91 0.65
CA LEU A 325 8.61 -11.95 1.19
C LEU A 325 8.86 -11.71 2.68
N SER A 326 8.85 -12.80 3.44
CA SER A 326 9.23 -12.82 4.86
C SER A 326 10.72 -13.14 5.05
N TRP A 327 11.22 -14.11 4.27
CA TRP A 327 12.63 -14.46 4.27
C TRP A 327 13.45 -13.41 3.52
N PRO A 328 14.71 -13.17 3.92
CA PRO A 328 15.60 -12.30 3.19
C PRO A 328 15.61 -12.64 1.70
N ALA A 329 15.51 -11.64 0.82
CA ALA A 329 15.38 -11.88 -0.62
C ALA A 329 16.59 -12.64 -1.22
N SER A 330 17.73 -12.62 -0.53
CA SER A 330 18.91 -13.42 -0.90
C SER A 330 18.73 -14.94 -0.71
N LEU A 331 17.70 -15.38 0.03
CA LEU A 331 17.40 -16.78 0.33
C LEU A 331 16.21 -17.32 -0.48
N VAL A 332 15.53 -16.46 -1.23
CA VAL A 332 14.35 -16.79 -2.03
C VAL A 332 14.73 -16.76 -3.52
N PRO A 333 14.09 -17.56 -4.41
CA PRO A 333 14.37 -17.47 -5.84
C PRO A 333 14.26 -16.04 -6.37
N ALA A 334 15.27 -15.60 -7.12
CA ALA A 334 15.32 -14.26 -7.73
C ALA A 334 14.12 -13.96 -8.64
N THR A 335 13.36 -14.99 -9.04
CA THR A 335 12.15 -14.92 -9.85
C THR A 335 10.93 -14.34 -9.13
N ALA A 336 10.94 -14.24 -7.80
CA ALA A 336 9.83 -13.76 -6.96
C ALA A 336 9.14 -12.49 -7.49
N PHE A 337 9.92 -11.50 -7.94
CA PHE A 337 9.45 -10.22 -8.45
C PHE A 337 9.71 -10.00 -9.96
N THR A 338 9.96 -11.05 -10.73
CA THR A 338 10.32 -10.92 -12.15
C THR A 338 9.14 -10.70 -13.10
N SER A 339 7.90 -10.91 -12.63
CA SER A 339 6.72 -10.65 -13.44
C SER A 339 6.66 -9.17 -13.84
N ALA A 340 6.36 -8.92 -15.12
CA ALA A 340 6.06 -7.58 -15.62
C ALA A 340 4.74 -7.02 -15.03
N ASP A 341 3.90 -7.90 -14.49
CA ASP A 341 2.61 -7.53 -13.92
C ASP A 341 2.72 -6.94 -12.51
N TYR A 342 3.87 -7.09 -11.81
CA TYR A 342 4.17 -6.39 -10.56
C TYR A 342 4.73 -4.98 -10.83
N ASP A 343 4.28 -3.98 -10.08
CA ASP A 343 4.85 -2.63 -10.11
C ASP A 343 5.89 -2.40 -9.02
N LEU A 344 5.74 -3.08 -7.89
CA LEU A 344 6.56 -2.92 -6.69
C LEU A 344 7.21 -4.26 -6.30
N ALA A 345 8.31 -4.18 -5.56
CA ALA A 345 8.80 -5.28 -4.74
C ALA A 345 8.57 -4.93 -3.25
N GLN A 346 8.41 -5.94 -2.40
CA GLN A 346 8.15 -5.73 -0.98
C GLN A 346 8.88 -6.76 -0.11
N CYS A 347 9.53 -6.26 0.94
CA CYS A 347 10.21 -7.07 1.95
C CYS A 347 9.65 -6.81 3.35
N HIS A 348 9.70 -7.82 4.21
CA HIS A 348 9.40 -7.72 5.63
C HIS A 348 10.67 -7.95 6.46
N VAL A 349 10.90 -7.12 7.47
CA VAL A 349 12.18 -7.11 8.19
C VAL A 349 11.99 -7.05 9.70
N TYR A 350 12.27 -8.15 10.37
CA TYR A 350 12.24 -8.25 11.83
C TYR A 350 13.65 -8.39 12.38
N ALA A 351 14.16 -7.36 13.06
CA ALA A 351 15.54 -7.34 13.56
C ALA A 351 15.77 -6.29 14.65
N HIS A 352 16.67 -6.59 15.60
CA HIS A 352 17.22 -5.60 16.53
C HIS A 352 18.08 -4.54 15.83
N ASP A 353 19.02 -4.95 14.98
CA ASP A 353 19.75 -4.03 14.10
C ASP A 353 18.99 -3.83 12.79
N ILE A 354 17.91 -3.07 12.87
CA ILE A 354 17.00 -2.83 11.75
C ILE A 354 17.70 -2.11 10.59
N VAL A 355 18.68 -1.26 10.88
CA VAL A 355 19.39 -0.47 9.88
C VAL A 355 20.28 -1.35 9.02
N GLU A 356 21.03 -2.26 9.64
CA GLU A 356 21.84 -3.23 8.92
C GLU A 356 20.97 -4.20 8.10
N ALA A 357 19.88 -4.69 8.69
CA ALA A 357 18.95 -5.60 8.04
C ALA A 357 18.30 -4.98 6.79
N LEU A 358 17.78 -3.75 6.91
CA LEU A 358 17.27 -2.99 5.77
C LEU A 358 18.33 -2.75 4.70
N GLY A 359 19.59 -2.55 5.09
CA GLY A 359 20.70 -2.38 4.15
C GLY A 359 20.93 -3.61 3.28
N ARG A 360 20.78 -4.81 3.85
CA ARG A 360 20.87 -6.08 3.10
C ARG A 360 19.71 -6.23 2.13
N GLU A 361 18.48 -5.95 2.57
CA GLU A 361 17.30 -6.02 1.72
C GLU A 361 17.34 -5.00 0.57
N ALA A 362 17.79 -3.77 0.83
CA ALA A 362 17.96 -2.76 -0.21
C ALA A 362 18.87 -3.24 -1.35
N VAL A 363 19.99 -3.90 -1.01
CA VAL A 363 20.91 -4.46 -2.00
C VAL A 363 20.28 -5.63 -2.75
N ALA A 364 19.63 -6.56 -2.04
CA ALA A 364 19.01 -7.72 -2.66
C ALA A 364 17.87 -7.33 -3.62
N HIS A 365 17.01 -6.40 -3.19
CA HIS A 365 15.85 -5.96 -3.97
C HIS A 365 16.20 -5.01 -5.13
N ALA A 366 17.33 -4.29 -5.08
CA ALA A 366 17.78 -3.45 -6.18
C ALA A 366 17.90 -4.22 -7.51
N ALA A 367 18.18 -5.52 -7.44
CA ALA A 367 18.28 -6.41 -8.60
C ALA A 367 16.96 -6.60 -9.36
N HIS A 368 15.81 -6.38 -8.72
CA HIS A 368 14.50 -6.52 -9.38
C HIS A 368 14.15 -5.36 -10.32
N GLY A 369 14.86 -4.24 -10.20
CA GLY A 369 14.64 -3.08 -11.06
C GLY A 369 13.34 -2.31 -10.80
N LYS A 370 12.62 -2.65 -9.72
CA LYS A 370 11.35 -2.03 -9.31
C LYS A 370 11.54 -1.15 -8.06
N PRO A 371 10.69 -0.14 -7.82
CA PRO A 371 10.59 0.47 -6.51
C PRO A 371 10.33 -0.61 -5.44
N THR A 372 11.00 -0.47 -4.29
CA THR A 372 10.85 -1.42 -3.18
C THR A 372 10.27 -0.71 -1.97
N ILE A 373 9.27 -1.34 -1.35
CA ILE A 373 8.64 -0.90 -0.11
C ILE A 373 8.97 -1.87 1.03
N VAL A 374 9.05 -1.35 2.26
CA VAL A 374 9.19 -2.16 3.48
C VAL A 374 7.79 -2.30 4.07
N GLY A 375 7.11 -3.41 3.72
CA GLY A 375 5.70 -3.63 4.06
C GLY A 375 5.47 -4.01 5.51
N GLU A 376 6.49 -4.55 6.18
CA GLU A 376 6.48 -4.87 7.61
C GLU A 376 7.87 -4.70 8.21
N MET A 377 7.90 -4.19 9.44
CA MET A 377 9.05 -4.23 10.31
C MET A 377 8.64 -4.43 11.77
N GLY A 378 9.59 -4.92 12.55
CA GLY A 378 9.47 -5.03 14.01
C GLY A 378 10.78 -5.46 14.65
N LEU A 379 10.83 -5.44 15.98
CA LEU A 379 11.89 -6.04 16.76
C LEU A 379 11.77 -7.57 16.71
N GLY A 380 10.55 -8.08 16.92
CA GLY A 380 10.28 -9.52 16.89
C GLY A 380 8.98 -9.89 16.19
N LEU A 381 8.75 -11.20 16.03
CA LEU A 381 7.59 -11.77 15.33
C LEU A 381 6.32 -11.87 16.18
N GLN A 382 6.36 -11.44 17.45
CA GLN A 382 5.23 -11.55 18.39
C GLN A 382 4.91 -10.24 19.12
N GLY A 383 5.62 -9.14 18.82
CA GLY A 383 5.41 -7.83 19.44
C GLY A 383 5.93 -7.69 20.87
N ALA A 384 6.25 -8.80 21.56
CA ALA A 384 6.74 -8.78 22.94
C ALA A 384 8.07 -8.02 23.11
N GLU A 385 8.91 -8.00 22.08
CA GLU A 385 10.15 -7.22 22.07
C GLU A 385 9.88 -5.76 21.71
N ASP A 386 8.95 -5.52 20.78
CA ASP A 386 8.53 -4.19 20.33
C ASP A 386 7.99 -3.34 21.48
N VAL A 387 7.21 -3.94 22.37
CA VAL A 387 6.67 -3.20 23.52
C VAL A 387 7.75 -2.72 24.50
N LEU A 388 8.97 -3.28 24.45
CA LEU A 388 10.10 -2.86 25.29
C LEU A 388 10.72 -1.54 24.80
N ASP A 389 10.53 -1.17 23.52
CA ASP A 389 10.97 0.12 23.00
C ASP A 389 9.99 1.24 23.40
N THR A 390 9.98 1.56 24.69
CA THR A 390 9.12 2.60 25.27
C THR A 390 9.34 4.01 24.72
N ALA A 391 10.41 4.23 23.97
CA ALA A 391 10.69 5.51 23.32
C ALA A 391 10.28 5.52 21.85
N GLY A 392 10.01 4.39 21.20
CA GLY A 392 9.65 4.35 19.77
C GLY A 392 10.83 4.61 18.82
N TRP A 393 12.07 4.42 19.29
CA TRP A 393 13.26 4.69 18.49
C TRP A 393 13.51 3.67 17.39
N HIS A 394 13.05 2.43 17.56
CA HIS A 394 13.17 1.40 16.53
C HIS A 394 12.34 1.76 15.29
N LEU A 395 11.10 2.22 15.48
CA LEU A 395 10.25 2.76 14.42
C LEU A 395 10.90 3.94 13.70
N HIS A 396 11.37 4.93 14.48
CA HIS A 396 12.03 6.12 13.95
C HIS A 396 13.25 5.76 13.08
N ASP A 397 14.16 4.95 13.64
CA ASP A 397 15.42 4.60 12.98
C ASP A 397 15.17 3.78 11.70
N ALA A 398 14.20 2.88 11.70
CA ALA A 398 13.84 2.09 10.52
C ALA A 398 13.28 2.94 9.38
N THR A 399 12.40 3.90 9.68
CA THR A 399 11.83 4.79 8.67
C THR A 399 12.90 5.66 8.03
N TRP A 400 13.76 6.28 8.85
CA TRP A 400 14.87 7.09 8.33
C TRP A 400 15.87 6.24 7.54
N ALA A 401 16.20 5.04 8.02
CA ALA A 401 17.07 4.13 7.29
C ALA A 401 16.47 3.73 5.93
N ALA A 402 15.19 3.34 5.88
CA ALA A 402 14.53 2.95 4.63
C ALA A 402 14.61 4.06 3.56
N LEU A 403 14.31 5.30 3.95
CA LEU A 403 14.40 6.46 3.06
C LEU A 403 15.81 6.68 2.51
N MET A 404 16.85 6.47 3.31
CA MET A 404 18.23 6.69 2.90
C MET A 404 18.86 5.51 2.14
N LEU A 405 18.32 4.30 2.32
CA LEU A 405 18.86 3.08 1.72
C LEU A 405 18.37 2.81 0.29
N GLY A 406 17.38 3.57 -0.20
CA GLY A 406 16.89 3.47 -1.58
C GLY A 406 15.51 2.84 -1.72
N PHE A 407 14.79 2.60 -0.62
CA PHE A 407 13.37 2.26 -0.67
C PHE A 407 12.57 3.50 -1.13
N CYS A 408 11.40 3.27 -1.72
CA CYS A 408 10.55 4.36 -2.22
C CYS A 408 9.65 4.98 -1.13
N GLY A 409 9.78 4.54 0.13
CA GLY A 409 8.98 5.00 1.27
C GLY A 409 9.65 4.70 2.62
N GLY A 410 8.90 4.94 3.70
CA GLY A 410 9.30 4.55 5.05
C GLY A 410 9.15 3.04 5.31
N ALA A 411 9.37 2.63 6.56
CA ALA A 411 9.16 1.26 7.01
C ALA A 411 7.88 1.15 7.85
N MET A 412 7.04 0.16 7.53
CA MET A 412 5.75 0.00 8.20
C MET A 412 5.86 -0.89 9.43
N SER A 413 5.61 -0.34 10.62
CA SER A 413 5.48 -1.19 11.81
C SER A 413 4.37 -2.22 11.61
N TRP A 414 4.68 -3.48 11.90
CA TRP A 414 3.69 -4.56 11.98
C TRP A 414 2.86 -4.46 13.27
N TRP A 415 3.52 -4.10 14.38
CA TRP A 415 2.93 -3.97 15.71
C TRP A 415 2.25 -2.61 15.92
N TRP A 416 1.27 -2.33 15.08
CA TRP A 416 0.54 -1.06 15.11
C TRP A 416 -0.33 -0.91 16.36
N ASP A 417 -0.80 -2.01 16.96
CA ASP A 417 -1.75 -2.01 18.06
C ASP A 417 -1.07 -1.94 19.43
N CYS A 418 -0.14 -2.86 19.71
CA CYS A 418 0.49 -3.01 21.03
C CYS A 418 1.73 -2.12 21.21
N TYR A 419 2.34 -1.67 20.12
CA TYR A 419 3.52 -0.81 20.15
C TYR A 419 3.17 0.62 19.72
N VAL A 420 2.70 0.85 18.48
CA VAL A 420 2.45 2.24 18.03
C VAL A 420 1.22 2.88 18.68
N ASP A 421 0.04 2.26 18.56
CA ASP A 421 -1.21 2.82 19.08
C ASP A 421 -1.21 2.86 20.61
N ALA A 422 -0.92 1.73 21.27
CA ALA A 422 -0.96 1.63 22.72
C ALA A 422 0.05 2.54 23.44
N GLN A 423 1.21 2.84 22.85
CA GLN A 423 2.24 3.69 23.46
C GLN A 423 2.29 5.11 22.91
N GLY A 424 1.53 5.40 21.85
CA GLY A 424 1.42 6.75 21.28
C GLY A 424 2.57 7.19 20.38
N HIS A 425 3.32 6.27 19.77
CA HIS A 425 4.52 6.54 18.96
C HIS A 425 4.25 7.12 17.55
N TYR A 426 3.08 7.74 17.33
CA TYR A 426 2.71 8.27 16.01
C TYR A 426 3.63 9.40 15.55
N ASP A 427 4.15 10.21 16.47
CA ASP A 427 5.04 11.34 16.21
C ASP A 427 6.40 10.93 15.63
N ARG A 428 6.83 9.69 15.83
CA ARG A 428 8.09 9.13 15.30
C ARG A 428 8.17 9.13 13.77
N GLN A 429 7.05 9.23 13.07
CA GLN A 429 7.01 9.30 11.61
C GLN A 429 6.89 10.74 11.08
N LEU A 430 6.63 11.74 11.94
CA LEU A 430 6.29 13.09 11.52
C LEU A 430 7.44 13.80 10.80
N GLY A 431 8.63 13.76 11.40
CA GLY A 431 9.79 14.44 10.82
C GLY A 431 10.21 13.86 9.49
N ALA A 432 10.20 12.53 9.34
CA ALA A 432 10.44 11.85 8.07
C ALA A 432 9.39 12.22 7.01
N SER A 433 8.10 12.26 7.40
CA SER A 433 7.00 12.63 6.51
C SER A 433 7.14 14.06 5.98
N ARG A 434 7.49 15.01 6.85
CA ARG A 434 7.76 16.40 6.46
C ARG A 434 9.04 16.54 5.62
N PHE A 435 10.07 15.77 5.96
CA PHE A 435 11.34 15.76 5.22
C PHE A 435 11.15 15.31 3.77
N CYS A 436 10.27 14.35 3.51
CA CYS A 436 10.01 13.82 2.17
C CYS A 436 8.80 14.46 1.45
N ALA A 437 8.08 15.36 2.10
CA ALA A 437 6.93 16.02 1.49
C ALA A 437 7.34 16.82 0.24
N GLY A 438 6.72 16.51 -0.91
CA GLY A 438 7.01 17.18 -2.18
C GLY A 438 8.31 16.75 -2.86
N GLU A 439 8.93 15.65 -2.42
CA GLU A 439 10.23 15.20 -2.91
C GLU A 439 10.13 14.03 -3.90
N TRP A 440 10.79 14.17 -5.04
CA TRP A 440 11.11 13.06 -5.94
C TRP A 440 12.36 12.36 -5.43
N LEU A 441 12.22 11.15 -4.89
CA LEU A 441 13.34 10.47 -4.23
C LEU A 441 14.44 10.09 -5.23
N SER A 442 14.06 9.84 -6.49
CA SER A 442 15.00 9.57 -7.57
C SER A 442 15.98 10.72 -7.85
N GLU A 443 15.63 11.98 -7.56
CA GLU A 443 16.54 13.14 -7.71
C GLU A 443 17.77 13.04 -6.81
N TYR A 444 17.65 12.30 -5.70
CA TYR A 444 18.69 12.06 -4.72
C TYR A 444 19.46 10.77 -4.95
N GLY A 445 19.18 10.06 -6.05
CA GLY A 445 19.75 8.74 -6.33
C GLY A 445 18.87 7.59 -5.84
N VAL A 446 18.98 6.45 -6.53
CA VAL A 446 18.15 5.25 -6.28
C VAL A 446 18.79 4.24 -5.32
N SER A 447 19.98 4.55 -4.79
CA SER A 447 20.75 3.71 -3.88
C SER A 447 21.52 4.55 -2.88
N ARG A 448 21.92 3.95 -1.76
CA ARG A 448 22.78 4.62 -0.77
C ARG A 448 24.10 5.09 -1.38
N THR A 449 24.67 6.13 -0.79
CA THR A 449 25.99 6.68 -1.11
C THR A 449 26.81 6.75 0.18
N ASP A 450 28.11 6.48 0.08
CA ASP A 450 29.02 6.60 1.23
C ASP A 450 29.25 8.07 1.57
N LEU A 451 28.51 8.57 2.56
CA LEU A 451 28.66 9.89 3.15
C LEU A 451 29.45 9.77 4.46
N VAL A 452 30.18 10.82 4.84
CA VAL A 452 31.05 10.77 6.02
C VAL A 452 30.79 11.96 6.94
N ALA A 453 30.61 11.67 8.22
CA ALA A 453 30.73 12.64 9.30
C ALA A 453 31.43 11.97 10.49
N GLU A 454 32.58 12.52 10.88
CA GLU A 454 33.42 11.89 11.89
C GLU A 454 32.67 11.71 13.23
N GLY A 455 32.73 10.51 13.80
CA GLY A 455 32.10 10.18 15.08
C GLY A 455 30.57 10.04 15.04
N LEU A 456 29.96 10.04 13.84
CA LEU A 456 28.53 9.82 13.64
C LEU A 456 28.27 8.63 12.73
N PHE A 457 27.14 7.97 12.94
CA PHE A 457 26.55 7.08 11.96
C PHE A 457 25.89 7.93 10.86
N VAL A 458 26.12 7.60 9.60
CA VAL A 458 25.57 8.36 8.46
C VAL A 458 24.99 7.39 7.44
N LEU A 459 23.76 7.66 7.02
CA LEU A 459 23.17 7.11 5.80
C LEU A 459 22.74 8.25 4.91
N GLY A 460 22.82 8.05 3.60
CA GLY A 460 22.27 9.00 2.66
C GLY A 460 22.36 8.51 1.23
N ARG A 461 21.82 9.32 0.34
CA ARG A 461 21.83 9.10 -1.10
C ARG A 461 22.14 10.41 -1.80
N THR A 462 22.93 10.33 -2.86
CA THR A 462 23.32 11.50 -3.66
C THR A 462 23.06 11.25 -5.15
N GLY A 463 22.30 12.15 -5.75
CA GLY A 463 22.19 12.31 -7.19
C GLY A 463 23.05 13.50 -7.66
N PRO A 464 23.13 13.75 -8.98
CA PRO A 464 23.98 14.82 -9.50
C PRO A 464 23.61 16.22 -9.00
N ARG A 465 22.34 16.45 -8.67
CA ARG A 465 21.80 17.77 -8.30
C ARG A 465 21.17 17.83 -6.93
N ALA A 466 21.10 16.73 -6.20
CA ALA A 466 20.52 16.71 -4.87
C ALA A 466 21.15 15.61 -4.00
N ALA A 467 21.23 15.85 -2.71
CA ALA A 467 21.66 14.85 -1.74
C ALA A 467 20.77 14.93 -0.50
N MET A 468 20.56 13.78 0.14
CA MET A 468 19.96 13.73 1.47
C MET A 468 20.76 12.81 2.37
N ALA A 469 20.82 13.16 3.65
CA ALA A 469 21.53 12.41 4.66
C ALA A 469 20.74 12.39 5.97
N TRP A 470 20.78 11.26 6.65
CA TRP A 470 20.41 11.10 8.05
C TRP A 470 21.66 10.77 8.85
N LEU A 471 21.89 11.51 9.93
CA LEU A 471 23.05 11.38 10.79
C LEU A 471 22.58 11.08 12.21
N ARG A 472 23.17 10.08 12.84
CA ARG A 472 22.84 9.66 14.22
C ARG A 472 24.10 9.53 15.05
N ALA A 473 24.09 10.08 16.25
CA ALA A 473 25.12 9.85 17.25
C ALA A 473 25.05 8.39 17.75
N PRO A 474 26.17 7.77 18.16
CA PRO A 474 26.15 6.39 18.66
C PRO A 474 25.27 6.19 19.90
N GLU A 475 25.02 7.25 20.66
CA GLU A 475 24.19 7.28 21.87
C GLU A 475 23.33 8.55 21.85
N ASP A 476 22.25 8.59 22.65
CA ASP A 476 21.48 9.84 22.83
C ASP A 476 22.31 10.87 23.59
N ARG A 477 22.90 11.80 22.83
CA ARG A 477 23.70 12.90 23.33
C ARG A 477 23.54 14.13 22.46
N GLU A 478 23.94 15.27 23.03
CA GLU A 478 24.13 16.48 22.25
C GLU A 478 25.40 16.37 21.39
N VAL A 479 25.29 16.81 20.14
CA VAL A 479 26.40 16.96 19.20
C VAL A 479 26.55 18.45 18.91
N ALA A 480 27.53 19.08 19.56
CA ALA A 480 27.71 20.53 19.49
C ALA A 480 28.16 21.02 18.10
N ALA A 481 28.92 20.20 17.36
CA ALA A 481 29.29 20.45 15.98
C ALA A 481 29.72 19.13 15.32
N ALA A 482 29.43 19.02 14.03
CA ALA A 482 29.94 17.96 13.16
C ALA A 482 30.11 18.51 11.74
N MET A 483 30.98 17.87 10.96
CA MET A 483 31.17 18.17 9.54
C MET A 483 30.64 16.99 8.73
N LEU A 484 29.66 17.25 7.87
CA LEU A 484 29.16 16.29 6.90
C LEU A 484 29.85 16.53 5.55
N VAL A 485 30.41 15.47 4.96
CA VAL A 485 31.05 15.49 3.64
C VAL A 485 30.18 14.73 2.66
N ILE A 486 29.76 15.40 1.58
CA ILE A 486 28.87 14.88 0.55
C ILE A 486 29.59 14.88 -0.81
N PRO A 487 30.02 13.72 -1.33
CA PRO A 487 30.62 13.61 -2.66
C PRO A 487 29.55 13.61 -3.76
N GLY A 488 29.97 13.75 -5.03
CA GLY A 488 29.12 13.45 -6.19
C GLY A 488 28.10 14.50 -6.61
N LEU A 489 27.98 15.61 -5.88
CA LEU A 489 27.17 16.76 -6.29
C LEU A 489 27.86 17.58 -7.39
N ALA A 490 27.08 18.04 -8.36
CA ALA A 490 27.55 18.99 -9.36
C ALA A 490 28.06 20.29 -8.73
N ASP A 491 28.99 20.94 -9.41
CA ASP A 491 29.55 22.22 -9.01
C ASP A 491 28.50 23.35 -9.12
N GLY A 492 28.65 24.37 -8.29
CA GLY A 492 27.80 25.57 -8.29
C GLY A 492 27.09 25.86 -6.97
N PRO A 493 26.10 26.76 -6.97
CA PRO A 493 25.39 27.15 -5.76
C PRO A 493 24.54 26.01 -5.21
N ARG A 494 24.80 25.62 -3.97
CA ARG A 494 24.13 24.51 -3.27
C ARG A 494 23.31 25.07 -2.10
N ALA A 495 22.00 24.93 -2.18
CA ALA A 495 21.12 25.22 -1.04
C ALA A 495 21.13 24.02 -0.09
N VAL A 496 21.44 24.27 1.17
CA VAL A 496 21.55 23.23 2.20
C VAL A 496 20.57 23.54 3.32
N GLU A 497 19.85 22.53 3.78
CA GLU A 497 18.91 22.62 4.90
C GLU A 497 19.24 21.50 5.89
N GLN A 498 19.32 21.86 7.17
CA GLN A 498 19.37 20.90 8.28
C GLN A 498 18.03 20.91 8.99
N LEU A 499 17.52 19.73 9.32
CA LEU A 499 16.22 19.52 9.91
C LEU A 499 16.33 18.68 11.19
N ASP A 500 15.43 18.96 12.13
CA ASP A 500 15.16 18.11 13.28
C ASP A 500 14.35 16.88 12.83
N THR A 501 14.80 15.69 13.22
CA THR A 501 14.28 14.41 12.70
C THR A 501 12.94 14.00 13.31
N LEU A 502 12.56 14.60 14.44
CA LEU A 502 11.27 14.33 15.11
C LEU A 502 10.17 15.24 14.59
N SER A 503 10.41 16.55 14.61
CA SER A 503 9.45 17.56 14.20
C SER A 503 9.45 17.81 12.69
N GLY A 504 10.55 17.51 11.99
CA GLY A 504 10.75 17.89 10.60
C GLY A 504 10.93 19.40 10.41
N GLU A 505 11.15 20.17 11.49
CA GLU A 505 11.40 21.60 11.40
C GLU A 505 12.82 21.87 10.90
N ARG A 506 12.95 22.87 10.02
CA ARG A 506 14.25 23.31 9.53
C ARG A 506 14.95 24.13 10.61
N VAL A 507 16.05 23.61 11.13
CA VAL A 507 16.86 24.23 12.19
C VAL A 507 17.97 25.12 11.64
N ALA A 508 18.43 24.88 10.40
CA ALA A 508 19.42 25.73 9.75
C ALA A 508 19.30 25.69 8.22
N ARG A 509 19.81 26.75 7.58
CA ARG A 509 19.89 26.87 6.12
C ARG A 509 21.16 27.59 5.72
N TRP A 510 21.79 27.11 4.66
CA TRP A 510 22.97 27.72 4.05
C TRP A 510 22.84 27.80 2.54
N GLU A 511 23.60 28.71 1.94
CA GLU A 511 23.93 28.68 0.52
C GLU A 511 25.44 28.55 0.41
N LEU A 512 25.89 27.40 -0.07
CA LEU A 512 27.31 27.07 -0.17
C LEU A 512 27.73 27.08 -1.64
N GLN A 513 28.91 27.62 -1.91
CA GLN A 513 29.55 27.62 -3.23
C GLN A 513 30.74 26.66 -3.19
N GLY A 514 31.00 25.96 -4.28
CA GLY A 514 32.22 25.17 -4.39
C GLY A 514 32.22 24.19 -5.55
N SER A 515 33.42 23.69 -5.82
CA SER A 515 33.67 22.55 -6.70
C SER A 515 34.09 21.33 -5.88
N GLY A 516 33.69 20.14 -6.30
CA GLY A 516 34.02 18.89 -5.59
C GLY A 516 33.12 18.60 -4.37
N PRO A 517 33.56 17.74 -3.43
CA PRO A 517 32.76 17.33 -2.28
C PRO A 517 32.24 18.53 -1.48
N LEU A 518 30.97 18.50 -1.10
CA LEU A 518 30.37 19.54 -0.26
C LEU A 518 30.66 19.25 1.21
N GLU A 519 31.24 20.21 1.90
CA GLU A 519 31.42 20.18 3.35
C GLU A 519 30.34 21.05 4.03
N VAL A 520 29.55 20.44 4.91
CA VAL A 520 28.48 21.11 5.66
C VAL A 520 28.78 21.06 7.14
N ARG A 521 29.03 22.23 7.74
CA ARG A 521 29.16 22.37 9.20
C ARG A 521 27.77 22.43 9.82
N LEU A 522 27.39 21.37 10.52
CA LEU A 522 26.08 21.22 11.14
C LEU A 522 25.95 22.12 12.37
N VAL A 523 24.74 22.64 12.60
CA VAL A 523 24.36 23.27 13.87
C VAL A 523 24.11 22.18 14.93
N PRO A 524 24.17 22.53 16.24
CA PRO A 524 23.92 21.57 17.30
C PRO A 524 22.61 20.82 17.13
N PHE A 525 22.62 19.53 17.44
CA PHE A 525 21.44 18.67 17.49
C PHE A 525 21.61 17.63 18.60
N ARG A 526 20.52 16.95 18.96
CA ARG A 526 20.55 15.87 19.94
C ARG A 526 20.11 14.57 19.27
N ARG A 527 20.83 13.48 19.57
CA ARG A 527 20.66 12.14 18.99
C ARG A 527 20.89 12.09 17.48
N ASP A 528 20.06 12.73 16.67
CA ASP A 528 20.11 12.65 15.22
C ASP A 528 19.62 13.92 14.51
N THR A 529 19.96 14.05 13.23
CA THR A 529 19.57 15.17 12.37
C THR A 529 19.51 14.71 10.92
N ALA A 530 18.77 15.45 10.09
CA ALA A 530 18.70 15.19 8.66
C ALA A 530 19.16 16.41 7.87
N VAL A 531 19.80 16.18 6.72
CA VAL A 531 20.29 17.22 5.82
C VAL A 531 19.73 16.98 4.42
N LYS A 532 19.27 18.05 3.77
CA LYS A 532 18.87 18.07 2.37
C LYS A 532 19.71 19.10 1.61
N VAL A 533 20.17 18.74 0.43
CA VAL A 533 20.95 19.59 -0.45
C VAL A 533 20.34 19.62 -1.84
N ARG A 534 20.25 20.81 -2.45
CA ARG A 534 19.85 21.01 -3.84
C ARG A 534 20.83 21.94 -4.57
N VAL A 535 21.32 21.52 -5.73
CA VAL A 535 22.13 22.33 -6.65
C VAL A 535 21.19 23.23 -7.46
N ARG A 536 21.34 24.54 -7.30
CA ARG A 536 20.58 25.52 -8.09
C ARG A 536 21.16 25.61 -9.49
N ALA A 537 20.29 25.81 -10.48
CA ALA A 537 20.75 26.22 -11.79
C ALA A 537 21.44 27.59 -11.62
N GLY A 538 22.67 27.71 -12.11
CA GLY A 538 23.33 29.01 -12.18
C GLY A 538 22.43 29.97 -12.98
N ALA A 539 22.25 31.20 -12.50
CA ALA A 539 21.72 32.24 -13.37
C ALA A 539 22.56 32.23 -14.65
N PRO A 540 21.97 32.31 -15.86
CA PRO A 540 22.77 32.47 -17.06
C PRO A 540 23.70 33.64 -16.84
N ALA A 541 25.00 33.43 -17.07
CA ALA A 541 25.96 34.52 -17.05
C ALA A 541 25.41 35.59 -17.98
N LEU A 542 25.11 36.78 -17.44
CA LEU A 542 24.89 37.94 -18.27
C LEU A 542 26.18 38.15 -19.03
N ASP A 543 26.17 37.81 -20.33
CA ASP A 543 27.20 38.22 -21.27
C ASP A 543 27.27 39.75 -21.20
N MET A 544 28.18 40.24 -20.38
CA MET A 544 28.68 41.60 -20.46
C MET A 544 29.68 41.60 -21.61
N ASP A 545 29.16 41.78 -22.82
CA ASP A 545 30.00 42.04 -23.99
C ASP A 545 30.63 43.45 -23.82
N PRO A 546 31.94 43.64 -24.08
CA PRO A 546 32.68 44.88 -23.79
C PRO A 546 32.25 46.12 -24.58
#